data_AF-A0A1J8P656-F1
#
_entry.id   AF-A0A1J8P656-F1
#
_cell.length_a   1.000
_cell.length_b   1.000
_cell.length_c   1.000
_cell.angle_alpha   90.00
_cell.angle_beta   90.00
_cell.angle_gamma   90.00
#
_symmetry.space_group_name_H-M   'P 1'
#
loop_
_entity.id
_entity.type
_entity.pdbx_description
1 polymer ?
#
loop_
_entity_poly.entity_id
_entity_poly.type
_entity_poly.pdbx_seq_one_letter_code
_entity_poly.pdbx_strand_id
1 'polypeptide(L)'
;GRVGDMQINPDGGKTMEKGGQKIIHTWDYKDRRTVWQTENAKRTGEILKHLKLGLGDTPPPNMPNSLNYDDIGDKVGNGSMKTAYTLKSHPDILFLKLNIKTATRVKNLENEVAWIDKMRELGIKTPEYYKTIVMTDQNQQQHHGILVEHIHDTKVVRPGLSTQIKNERITKRTLDDIQNLLSKFEQNPDLYIPDFQMLMGKDGQLYTFDPGSVSPPMDRPDSPAHQNMRESSIKGLRGLNEKVTIFLKEFNEKNRTHAIFVDEASLKKDPTLRERLISKAKKQQNLAIVSYNFEDALTDPTILYQPDNPQPIDRIEVMTDKGIRSPDQLDMFFLAQSMPSVSGDMIFRNRSVESFSNYRTNIIVQHGNSDTAIKAAQDLANKHPDNSIIV
;
A
#
# COMPACT_ATOMS: atom_id res chain seq x y z
N GLY A 1 -39.30 -12.99 -43.08
CA GLY A 1 -37.90 -13.21 -42.61
C GLY A 1 -37.96 -13.78 -41.21
N ARG A 2 -37.10 -14.75 -40.87
CA ARG A 2 -37.18 -15.59 -39.66
C ARG A 2 -37.48 -14.76 -38.40
N VAL A 3 -38.59 -15.06 -37.75
CA VAL A 3 -39.07 -14.47 -36.49
C VAL A 3 -38.16 -14.99 -35.38
N GLY A 4 -37.28 -14.12 -34.87
CA GLY A 4 -36.63 -14.33 -33.58
C GLY A 4 -37.43 -13.57 -32.52
N ASP A 5 -37.63 -14.17 -31.35
CA ASP A 5 -38.51 -13.67 -30.29
C ASP A 5 -38.14 -12.25 -29.87
N MET A 6 -38.91 -11.27 -30.35
CA MET A 6 -38.79 -9.86 -30.01
C MET A 6 -40.03 -9.46 -29.22
N GLN A 7 -39.82 -9.11 -27.95
CA GLN A 7 -40.86 -8.61 -27.05
C GLN A 7 -40.71 -7.10 -26.88
N ILE A 8 -41.81 -6.35 -26.98
CA ILE A 8 -41.84 -4.94 -26.60
C ILE A 8 -42.31 -4.84 -25.15
N ASN A 9 -41.53 -4.19 -24.31
CA ASN A 9 -41.79 -4.07 -22.88
C ASN A 9 -42.73 -2.87 -22.61
N PRO A 10 -43.42 -2.83 -21.45
CA PRO A 10 -44.34 -1.74 -21.09
C PRO A 10 -43.70 -0.34 -21.05
N ASP A 11 -42.38 -0.27 -20.88
CA ASP A 11 -41.58 0.96 -20.86
C ASP A 11 -41.12 1.42 -22.27
N GLY A 12 -41.55 0.73 -23.33
CA GLY A 12 -41.16 1.01 -24.71
C GLY A 12 -39.81 0.41 -25.15
N GLY A 13 -39.10 -0.28 -24.24
CA GLY A 13 -37.91 -1.05 -24.59
C GLY A 13 -38.21 -2.28 -25.45
N LYS A 14 -37.22 -2.77 -26.20
CA LYS A 14 -37.35 -4.02 -26.97
C LYS A 14 -36.39 -5.07 -26.43
N THR A 15 -36.91 -6.24 -26.10
CA THR A 15 -36.13 -7.41 -25.68
C THR A 15 -36.04 -8.38 -26.85
N MET A 16 -34.84 -8.84 -27.20
CA MET A 16 -34.63 -9.85 -28.24
C MET A 16 -33.84 -11.02 -27.69
N GLU A 17 -34.28 -12.24 -27.97
CA GLU A 17 -33.60 -13.47 -27.55
C GLU A 17 -32.87 -14.11 -28.73
N LYS A 18 -31.54 -14.28 -28.61
CA LYS A 18 -30.71 -14.92 -29.65
C LYS A 18 -29.71 -15.86 -29.00
N GLY A 19 -29.88 -17.17 -29.22
CA GLY A 19 -28.97 -18.20 -28.70
C GLY A 19 -28.94 -18.29 -27.17
N GLY A 20 -30.08 -18.08 -26.50
CA GLY A 20 -30.19 -18.14 -25.04
C GLY A 20 -29.71 -16.90 -24.28
N GLN A 21 -29.45 -15.79 -24.98
CA GLN A 21 -29.10 -14.48 -24.38
C GLN A 21 -30.21 -13.46 -24.65
N LYS A 22 -30.61 -12.70 -23.61
CA LYS A 22 -31.55 -11.58 -23.75
C LYS A 22 -30.79 -10.27 -23.95
N ILE A 23 -31.14 -9.55 -25.01
CA ILE A 23 -30.62 -8.21 -25.32
C ILE A 23 -31.76 -7.21 -25.14
N ILE A 24 -31.57 -6.20 -24.27
CA ILE A 24 -32.52 -5.11 -24.10
C ILE A 24 -32.01 -3.89 -24.88
N HIS A 25 -32.85 -3.41 -25.80
CA HIS A 25 -32.64 -2.20 -26.56
C HIS A 25 -33.48 -1.09 -25.95
N THR A 26 -32.83 -0.08 -25.39
CA THR A 26 -33.49 1.11 -24.84
C THR A 26 -32.95 2.36 -25.53
N TRP A 27 -33.84 3.29 -25.84
CA TRP A 27 -33.50 4.56 -26.46
C TRP A 27 -33.44 5.65 -25.40
N ASP A 28 -32.28 6.29 -25.24
CA ASP A 28 -32.16 7.46 -24.38
C ASP A 28 -32.56 8.71 -25.17
N TYR A 29 -33.74 9.23 -24.84
CA TYR A 29 -34.30 10.41 -25.49
C TYR A 29 -33.57 11.71 -25.14
N LYS A 30 -32.84 11.76 -24.02
CA LYS A 30 -32.12 12.95 -23.57
C LYS A 30 -30.82 13.15 -24.34
N ASP A 31 -30.09 12.05 -24.54
CA ASP A 31 -28.81 12.05 -25.26
C ASP A 31 -28.92 11.61 -26.73
N ARG A 32 -30.14 11.32 -27.22
CA ARG A 32 -30.45 10.85 -28.60
C ARG A 32 -29.56 9.70 -29.07
N ARG A 33 -29.27 8.75 -28.18
CA ARG A 33 -28.38 7.61 -28.46
C ARG A 33 -29.01 6.30 -28.04
N THR A 34 -28.65 5.24 -28.76
CA THR A 34 -29.00 3.88 -28.38
C THR A 34 -28.18 3.47 -27.16
N VAL A 35 -28.85 3.10 -26.07
CA VAL A 35 -28.20 2.52 -24.88
C VAL A 35 -28.39 1.02 -24.93
N TRP A 36 -27.29 0.29 -25.03
CA TRP A 36 -27.29 -1.17 -25.07
C TRP A 36 -27.03 -1.69 -23.66
N GLN A 37 -28.02 -2.31 -23.03
CA GLN A 37 -27.83 -3.06 -21.79
C GLN A 37 -27.83 -4.55 -22.15
N THR A 38 -26.67 -5.08 -22.51
CA THR A 38 -26.48 -6.53 -22.60
C THR A 38 -26.52 -7.11 -21.19
N GLU A 39 -27.03 -8.33 -21.05
CA GLU A 39 -26.97 -9.23 -19.88
C GLU A 39 -25.54 -9.49 -19.32
N ASN A 40 -24.55 -8.64 -19.61
CA ASN A 40 -23.18 -8.74 -19.12
C ASN A 40 -23.05 -8.54 -17.61
N ALA A 41 -24.00 -7.90 -16.93
CA ALA A 41 -23.96 -7.75 -15.46
C ALA A 41 -24.14 -9.11 -14.75
N LYS A 42 -25.05 -9.98 -15.23
CA LYS A 42 -25.21 -11.35 -14.70
C LYS A 42 -23.92 -12.15 -14.89
N ARG A 43 -23.37 -12.16 -16.11
CA ARG A 43 -22.12 -12.87 -16.41
C ARG A 43 -20.92 -12.33 -15.63
N THR A 44 -20.84 -11.02 -15.42
CA THR A 44 -19.79 -10.42 -14.57
C THR A 44 -19.95 -10.86 -13.12
N GLY A 45 -21.18 -10.82 -12.57
CA GLY A 45 -21.45 -11.29 -11.21
C GLY A 45 -21.16 -12.78 -11.02
N GLU A 46 -21.51 -13.62 -11.99
CA GLU A 46 -21.20 -15.07 -11.97
C GLU A 46 -19.70 -15.32 -12.01
N ILE A 47 -18.97 -14.66 -12.91
CA ILE A 47 -17.50 -14.76 -12.99
C ILE A 47 -16.86 -14.34 -11.66
N LEU A 48 -17.26 -13.19 -11.13
CA LEU A 48 -16.73 -12.69 -9.86
C LEU A 48 -17.10 -13.58 -8.66
N LYS A 49 -18.22 -14.30 -8.73
CA LYS A 49 -18.62 -15.26 -7.68
C LYS A 49 -17.72 -16.49 -7.64
N HIS A 50 -17.11 -16.86 -8.76
CA HIS A 50 -16.21 -18.02 -8.88
C HIS A 50 -14.73 -17.66 -8.72
N LEU A 51 -14.42 -16.37 -8.59
CA LEU A 51 -13.08 -15.88 -8.37
C LEU A 51 -12.62 -16.25 -6.95
N LYS A 52 -11.67 -17.18 -6.84
CA LYS A 52 -10.97 -17.45 -5.58
C LYS A 52 -10.14 -16.22 -5.24
N LEU A 53 -10.27 -15.72 -4.02
CA LEU A 53 -9.58 -14.52 -3.57
C LEU A 53 -8.79 -14.85 -2.31
N GLY A 54 -7.46 -14.81 -2.44
CA GLY A 54 -6.53 -15.01 -1.33
C GLY A 54 -6.34 -16.47 -0.92
N LEU A 55 -5.20 -16.73 -0.27
CA LEU A 55 -4.84 -18.01 0.36
C LEU A 55 -5.22 -18.04 1.86
N GLY A 56 -5.85 -16.98 2.38
CA GLY A 56 -6.15 -16.82 3.80
C GLY A 56 -7.57 -17.29 4.14
N ASP A 57 -7.67 -18.37 4.91
CA ASP A 57 -8.92 -18.85 5.44
C ASP A 57 -9.47 -17.86 6.50
N THR A 58 -10.58 -17.21 6.15
CA THR A 58 -11.46 -16.34 6.95
C THR A 58 -11.24 -14.83 6.74
N PRO A 59 -12.16 -14.14 6.02
CA PRO A 59 -12.14 -12.68 5.92
C PRO A 59 -12.34 -12.02 7.31
N PRO A 60 -11.92 -10.76 7.49
CA PRO A 60 -12.14 -10.00 8.72
C PRO A 60 -13.59 -10.13 9.23
N PRO A 61 -13.80 -10.29 10.54
CA PRO A 61 -15.14 -10.35 11.11
C PRO A 61 -15.93 -9.07 10.74
N ASN A 62 -17.22 -9.23 10.45
CA ASN A 62 -18.15 -8.16 10.04
C ASN A 62 -17.90 -7.53 8.66
N MET A 63 -17.29 -8.24 7.72
CA MET A 63 -17.16 -7.75 6.34
C MET A 63 -18.53 -7.67 5.63
N PRO A 64 -18.90 -6.53 5.02
CA PRO A 64 -20.24 -6.32 4.45
C PRO A 64 -20.50 -7.27 3.28
N ASN A 65 -21.69 -7.87 3.21
CA ASN A 65 -22.06 -8.81 2.13
C ASN A 65 -22.55 -8.12 0.86
N SER A 66 -22.98 -6.87 0.98
CA SER A 66 -23.34 -5.97 -0.12
C SER A 66 -23.00 -4.55 0.31
N LEU A 67 -22.81 -3.66 -0.65
CA LEU A 67 -22.67 -2.24 -0.39
C LEU A 67 -23.85 -1.48 -1.01
N ASN A 68 -24.24 -0.38 -0.38
CA ASN A 68 -25.08 0.64 -0.96
C ASN A 68 -24.26 1.94 -1.13
N TYR A 69 -24.87 2.97 -1.72
CA TYR A 69 -24.22 4.26 -1.91
C TYR A 69 -23.74 4.90 -0.58
N ASP A 70 -24.52 4.75 0.49
CA ASP A 70 -24.23 5.38 1.78
C ASP A 70 -23.05 4.72 2.50
N ASP A 71 -22.69 3.48 2.16
CA ASP A 71 -21.51 2.79 2.69
C ASP A 71 -20.19 3.35 2.12
N ILE A 72 -20.23 3.97 0.94
CA ILE A 72 -19.05 4.44 0.21
C ILE A 72 -18.54 5.77 0.79
N GLY A 73 -17.25 5.80 1.11
CA GLY A 73 -16.53 6.98 1.55
C GLY A 73 -15.82 7.71 0.40
N ASP A 74 -14.69 8.32 0.73
CA ASP A 74 -13.90 9.13 -0.19
C ASP A 74 -13.26 8.30 -1.31
N LYS A 75 -13.17 8.93 -2.49
CA LYS A 75 -12.42 8.38 -3.61
C LYS A 75 -10.92 8.54 -3.36
N VAL A 76 -10.19 7.44 -3.25
CA VAL A 76 -8.74 7.43 -2.98
C VAL A 76 -7.89 7.35 -4.25
N GLY A 77 -8.45 6.85 -5.35
CA GLY A 77 -7.72 6.72 -6.61
C GLY A 77 -8.62 6.40 -7.79
N ASN A 78 -8.21 6.82 -8.98
CA ASN A 78 -8.94 6.54 -10.22
C ASN A 78 -7.98 6.02 -11.29
N GLY A 79 -8.07 4.72 -11.58
CA GLY A 79 -7.33 4.06 -12.66
C GLY A 79 -8.18 3.88 -13.91
N SER A 80 -7.58 3.29 -14.95
CA SER A 80 -8.27 2.99 -16.21
C SER A 80 -9.30 1.86 -16.07
N MET A 81 -9.03 0.90 -15.19
CA MET A 81 -9.89 -0.27 -14.95
C MET A 81 -10.77 -0.12 -13.71
N LYS A 82 -10.24 0.47 -12.64
CA LYS A 82 -10.86 0.51 -11.32
C LYS A 82 -10.79 1.91 -10.70
N THR A 83 -11.82 2.30 -9.96
CA THR A 83 -11.79 3.43 -9.04
C THR A 83 -11.83 2.90 -7.61
N ALA A 84 -10.92 3.36 -6.77
CA ALA A 84 -10.82 2.95 -5.38
C ALA A 84 -11.57 3.94 -4.47
N TYR A 85 -12.38 3.41 -3.56
CA TYR A 85 -13.10 4.17 -2.55
C TYR A 85 -12.86 3.59 -1.16
N THR A 86 -12.79 4.43 -0.13
CA THR A 86 -12.89 3.97 1.26
C THR A 86 -14.32 3.52 1.57
N LEU A 87 -14.47 2.77 2.67
CA LEU A 87 -15.77 2.43 3.25
C LEU A 87 -15.94 3.16 4.58
N LYS A 88 -17.10 3.79 4.80
CA LYS A 88 -17.34 4.61 6.01
C LYS A 88 -17.26 3.81 7.31
N SER A 89 -17.82 2.60 7.30
CA SER A 89 -17.84 1.70 8.47
C SER A 89 -16.61 0.79 8.58
N HIS A 90 -15.74 0.78 7.56
CA HIS A 90 -14.59 -0.12 7.47
C HIS A 90 -13.38 0.62 6.88
N PRO A 91 -12.74 1.51 7.65
CA PRO A 91 -11.68 2.39 7.15
C PRO A 91 -10.42 1.64 6.66
N ASP A 92 -10.22 0.41 7.12
CA ASP A 92 -9.10 -0.46 6.72
C ASP A 92 -9.38 -1.29 5.46
N ILE A 93 -10.51 -1.03 4.77
CA ILE A 93 -10.90 -1.73 3.54
C ILE A 93 -11.15 -0.72 2.43
N LEU A 94 -10.64 -1.02 1.23
CA LEU A 94 -11.00 -0.32 0.00
C LEU A 94 -11.99 -1.13 -0.84
N PHE A 95 -12.98 -0.44 -1.39
CA PHE A 95 -13.79 -0.95 -2.49
C PHE A 95 -13.17 -0.52 -3.82
N LEU A 96 -12.64 -1.50 -4.56
CA LEU A 96 -12.15 -1.31 -5.92
C LEU A 96 -13.29 -1.52 -6.92
N LYS A 97 -14.00 -0.43 -7.23
CA LYS A 97 -15.10 -0.41 -8.20
C LYS A 97 -14.57 -0.59 -9.62
N LEU A 98 -15.08 -1.57 -10.37
CA LEU A 98 -14.83 -1.68 -11.81
C LEU A 98 -15.48 -0.52 -12.58
N ASN A 99 -14.71 0.17 -13.43
CA ASN A 99 -15.19 1.33 -14.18
C ASN A 99 -16.09 0.96 -15.35
N ILE A 100 -15.83 -0.18 -16.01
CA ILE A 100 -16.61 -0.67 -17.15
C ILE A 100 -16.65 -2.20 -17.13
N LYS A 101 -17.85 -2.77 -17.31
CA LYS A 101 -18.10 -4.21 -17.33
C LYS A 101 -18.10 -4.75 -18.76
N THR A 102 -16.91 -4.91 -19.35
CA THR A 102 -16.74 -5.68 -20.60
C THR A 102 -16.15 -7.06 -20.29
N ALA A 103 -16.47 -8.08 -21.10
CA ALA A 103 -15.91 -9.43 -20.92
C ALA A 103 -14.37 -9.41 -20.84
N THR A 104 -13.71 -8.56 -21.63
CA THR A 104 -12.26 -8.36 -21.58
C THR A 104 -11.79 -7.78 -20.23
N ARG A 105 -12.47 -6.76 -19.69
CA ARG A 105 -12.09 -6.16 -18.41
C ARG A 105 -12.34 -7.10 -17.24
N VAL A 106 -13.38 -7.93 -17.33
CA VAL A 106 -13.64 -8.98 -16.35
C VAL A 106 -12.54 -10.03 -16.38
N LYS A 107 -12.14 -10.49 -17.57
CA LYS A 107 -11.02 -11.43 -17.72
C LYS A 107 -9.69 -10.87 -17.16
N ASN A 108 -9.43 -9.59 -17.39
CA ASN A 108 -8.24 -8.94 -16.82
C ASN A 108 -8.26 -8.93 -15.29
N LEU A 109 -9.43 -8.74 -14.68
CA LEU A 109 -9.57 -8.81 -13.21
C LEU A 109 -9.38 -10.24 -12.69
N GLU A 110 -9.85 -11.27 -13.42
CA GLU A 110 -9.55 -12.67 -13.08
C GLU A 110 -8.04 -12.93 -13.09
N ASN A 111 -7.35 -12.44 -14.12
CA ASN A 111 -5.89 -12.58 -14.22
C ASN A 111 -5.16 -11.81 -13.12
N GLU A 112 -5.59 -10.59 -12.81
CA GLU A 112 -5.02 -9.77 -11.73
C GLU A 112 -5.06 -10.53 -10.40
N VAL A 113 -6.19 -11.14 -10.09
CA VAL A 113 -6.37 -11.94 -8.88
C VAL A 113 -5.51 -13.20 -8.90
N ALA A 114 -5.46 -13.91 -10.03
CA ALA A 114 -4.58 -15.06 -10.17
C ALA A 114 -3.10 -14.67 -9.99
N TRP A 115 -2.69 -13.50 -10.46
CA TRP A 115 -1.35 -12.97 -10.22
C TRP A 115 -1.10 -12.62 -8.75
N ILE A 116 -2.08 -12.01 -8.07
CA ILE A 116 -2.00 -11.73 -6.64
C ILE A 116 -1.84 -13.04 -5.86
N ASP A 117 -2.65 -14.06 -6.14
CA ASP A 117 -2.55 -15.36 -5.50
C ASP A 117 -1.20 -16.03 -5.78
N LYS A 118 -0.71 -15.96 -7.03
CA LYS A 118 0.60 -16.51 -7.38
C LYS A 118 1.74 -15.79 -6.66
N MET A 119 1.67 -14.46 -6.56
CA MET A 119 2.65 -13.68 -5.80
C MET A 119 2.64 -14.09 -4.31
N ARG A 120 1.45 -14.24 -3.71
CA ARG A 120 1.33 -14.70 -2.31
C ARG A 120 1.89 -16.12 -2.12
N GLU A 121 1.63 -17.04 -3.04
CA GLU A 121 2.19 -18.40 -3.05
C GLU A 121 3.73 -18.37 -3.05
N LEU A 122 4.33 -17.45 -3.80
CA LEU A 122 5.78 -17.27 -3.85
C LEU A 122 6.35 -16.53 -2.62
N GLY A 123 5.50 -16.07 -1.69
CA GLY A 123 5.90 -15.26 -0.54
C GLY A 123 6.22 -13.80 -0.90
N ILE A 124 5.67 -13.31 -2.00
CA ILE A 124 5.69 -11.88 -2.37
C ILE A 124 4.51 -11.20 -1.67
N LYS A 125 4.80 -10.08 -1.01
CA LYS A 125 3.80 -9.32 -0.26
C LYS A 125 2.89 -8.53 -1.20
N THR A 126 1.60 -8.62 -0.99
CA THR A 126 0.54 -7.88 -1.70
C THR A 126 -0.47 -7.36 -0.68
N PRO A 127 -1.28 -6.34 -0.99
CA PRO A 127 -2.50 -6.09 -0.22
C PRO A 127 -3.37 -7.33 -0.23
N GLU A 128 -4.11 -7.59 0.86
CA GLU A 128 -5.03 -8.73 0.89
C GLU A 128 -6.28 -8.48 0.03
N TYR A 129 -6.66 -9.49 -0.74
CA TYR A 129 -7.89 -9.49 -1.54
C TYR A 129 -8.91 -10.34 -0.78
N TYR A 130 -10.00 -9.72 -0.31
CA TYR A 130 -10.92 -10.38 0.60
C TYR A 130 -12.07 -11.07 -0.11
N LYS A 131 -12.86 -10.32 -0.89
CA LYS A 131 -13.99 -10.87 -1.65
C LYS A 131 -14.45 -9.96 -2.77
N THR A 132 -15.13 -10.53 -3.76
CA THR A 132 -15.90 -9.77 -4.73
C THR A 132 -17.20 -9.27 -4.10
N ILE A 133 -17.67 -8.11 -4.55
CA ILE A 133 -18.88 -7.49 -3.99
C ILE A 133 -19.65 -6.72 -5.06
N VAL A 134 -20.95 -6.55 -4.81
CA VAL A 134 -21.84 -5.69 -5.58
C VAL A 134 -22.25 -4.51 -4.72
N MET A 135 -22.07 -3.31 -5.26
CA MET A 135 -22.54 -2.04 -4.69
C MET A 135 -23.76 -1.55 -5.48
N THR A 136 -24.83 -1.15 -4.80
CA THR A 136 -26.00 -0.53 -5.43
C THR A 136 -25.96 0.99 -5.21
N ASP A 137 -25.93 1.77 -6.30
CA ASP A 137 -25.88 3.23 -6.20
C ASP A 137 -27.27 3.87 -5.97
N GLN A 138 -27.30 5.19 -5.86
CA GLN A 138 -28.53 5.98 -5.65
C GLN A 138 -29.59 5.79 -6.75
N ASN A 139 -29.16 5.40 -7.96
CA ASN A 139 -30.03 5.15 -9.10
C ASN A 139 -30.41 3.67 -9.22
N GLN A 140 -30.19 2.88 -8.17
CA GLN A 140 -30.36 1.42 -8.14
C GLN A 140 -29.49 0.68 -9.16
N GLN A 141 -28.41 1.29 -9.65
CA GLN A 141 -27.49 0.62 -10.55
C GLN A 141 -26.48 -0.20 -9.75
N GLN A 142 -26.25 -1.42 -10.21
CA GLN A 142 -25.27 -2.31 -9.61
C GLN A 142 -23.88 -2.05 -10.17
N HIS A 143 -22.90 -1.91 -9.29
CA HIS A 143 -21.47 -1.76 -9.58
C HIS A 143 -20.73 -2.94 -8.97
N HIS A 144 -19.91 -3.64 -9.75
CA HIS A 144 -19.11 -4.75 -9.23
C HIS A 144 -17.72 -4.24 -8.83
N GLY A 145 -17.12 -4.91 -7.86
CA GLY A 145 -15.74 -4.66 -7.48
C GLY A 145 -15.21 -5.70 -6.52
N ILE A 146 -14.08 -5.38 -5.91
CA ILE A 146 -13.39 -6.23 -4.93
C ILE A 146 -13.16 -5.41 -3.66
N LEU A 147 -13.33 -6.06 -2.51
CA LEU A 147 -12.87 -5.55 -1.22
C LEU A 147 -11.41 -5.96 -1.02
N VAL A 148 -10.53 -4.99 -0.83
CA VAL A 148 -9.11 -5.21 -0.59
C VAL A 148 -8.66 -4.48 0.66
N GLU A 149 -7.55 -4.92 1.23
CA GLU A 149 -6.87 -4.25 2.34
C GLU A 149 -6.51 -2.81 1.96
N HIS A 150 -6.83 -1.87 2.86
CA HIS A 150 -6.42 -0.48 2.72
C HIS A 150 -5.07 -0.27 3.39
N ILE A 151 -4.01 -0.22 2.59
CA ILE A 151 -2.71 0.24 3.06
C ILE A 151 -2.72 1.78 3.07
N HIS A 152 -2.87 2.33 4.28
CA HIS A 152 -3.00 3.78 4.51
C HIS A 152 -1.71 4.56 4.18
N ASP A 153 -1.89 5.82 3.80
CA ASP A 153 -0.81 6.79 3.57
C ASP A 153 0.29 6.31 2.60
N THR A 154 -0.06 5.55 1.57
CA THR A 154 0.90 4.95 0.65
C THR A 154 1.43 5.91 -0.43
N LYS A 155 2.59 5.56 -0.99
CA LYS A 155 3.11 6.13 -2.24
C LYS A 155 3.39 5.01 -3.23
N VAL A 156 3.11 5.27 -4.51
CA VAL A 156 3.43 4.32 -5.59
C VAL A 156 4.93 4.38 -5.90
N VAL A 157 5.56 3.23 -5.95
CA VAL A 157 6.97 3.04 -6.32
C VAL A 157 7.04 2.02 -7.45
N ARG A 158 7.79 2.34 -8.51
CA ARG A 158 8.03 1.43 -9.64
C ARG A 158 9.49 1.05 -9.74
N PRO A 159 9.83 -0.24 -9.92
CA PRO A 159 11.18 -0.65 -10.28
C PRO A 159 11.65 0.08 -11.54
N GLY A 160 12.80 0.73 -11.46
CA GLY A 160 13.36 1.52 -12.56
C GLY A 160 13.10 3.03 -12.48
N LEU A 161 12.22 3.48 -11.57
CA LEU A 161 12.00 4.90 -11.26
C LEU A 161 12.45 5.20 -9.82
N SER A 162 13.76 5.14 -9.58
CA SER A 162 14.36 5.32 -8.25
C SER A 162 14.09 6.68 -7.60
N THR A 163 13.68 7.68 -8.37
CA THR A 163 13.26 8.99 -7.87
C THR A 163 11.91 8.94 -7.12
N GLN A 164 11.12 7.89 -7.32
CA GLN A 164 9.82 7.72 -6.65
C GLN A 164 9.94 7.23 -5.21
N ILE A 165 11.02 6.53 -4.87
CA ILE A 165 11.25 6.14 -3.48
C ILE A 165 11.71 7.37 -2.69
N LYS A 166 10.87 7.77 -1.75
CA LYS A 166 11.08 8.93 -0.88
C LYS A 166 12.02 8.54 0.25
N ASN A 167 13.14 9.27 0.38
CA ASN A 167 14.17 8.96 1.38
C ASN A 167 13.58 8.95 2.80
N GLU A 168 12.63 9.84 3.05
CA GLU A 168 11.97 9.97 4.33
C GLU A 168 11.11 8.77 4.73
N ARG A 169 10.88 7.79 3.84
CA ARG A 169 10.16 6.55 4.16
C ARG A 169 11.07 5.33 4.20
N ILE A 170 12.35 5.47 3.87
CA ILE A 170 13.27 4.34 3.78
C ILE A 170 13.55 3.80 5.19
N THR A 171 13.26 2.52 5.38
CA THR A 171 13.52 1.78 6.61
C THR A 171 14.27 0.48 6.30
N LYS A 172 14.67 -0.25 7.36
CA LYS A 172 15.25 -1.59 7.18
C LYS A 172 14.26 -2.54 6.48
N ARG A 173 12.95 -2.40 6.74
CA ARG A 173 11.91 -3.16 6.03
C ARG A 173 11.94 -2.94 4.52
N THR A 174 12.15 -1.70 4.09
CA THR A 174 12.24 -1.38 2.67
C THR A 174 13.35 -2.19 2.00
N LEU A 175 14.52 -2.27 2.65
CA LEU A 175 15.65 -3.05 2.16
C LEU A 175 15.31 -4.54 2.12
N ASP A 176 14.75 -5.07 3.21
CA ASP A 176 14.41 -6.48 3.34
C ASP A 176 13.37 -6.90 2.30
N ASP A 177 12.34 -6.08 2.05
CA ASP A 177 11.32 -6.35 1.05
C ASP A 177 11.90 -6.35 -0.38
N ILE A 178 12.80 -5.42 -0.72
CA ILE A 178 13.49 -5.39 -2.02
C ILE A 178 14.39 -6.61 -2.20
N GLN A 179 15.15 -6.98 -1.17
CA GLN A 179 16.04 -8.14 -1.20
C GLN A 179 15.25 -9.45 -1.31
N ASN A 180 14.14 -9.57 -0.59
CA ASN A 180 13.23 -10.70 -0.73
C ASN A 180 12.69 -10.78 -2.17
N LEU A 181 12.22 -9.67 -2.76
CA LEU A 181 11.77 -9.64 -4.15
C LEU A 181 12.86 -10.09 -5.13
N LEU A 182 14.08 -9.57 -5.01
CA LEU A 182 15.22 -10.00 -5.83
C LEU A 182 15.46 -11.51 -5.71
N SER A 183 15.44 -12.03 -4.47
CA SER A 183 15.59 -13.46 -4.21
C SER A 183 14.46 -14.29 -4.86
N LYS A 184 13.21 -13.80 -4.88
CA LYS A 184 12.11 -14.48 -5.57
C LYS A 184 12.31 -14.54 -7.08
N PHE A 185 12.83 -13.49 -7.71
CA PHE A 185 13.19 -13.52 -9.13
C PHE A 185 14.36 -14.47 -9.43
N GLU A 186 15.31 -14.62 -8.51
CA GLU A 186 16.43 -15.56 -8.65
C GLU A 186 15.98 -17.02 -8.49
N GLN A 187 15.11 -17.29 -7.50
CA GLN A 187 14.55 -18.62 -7.23
C GLN A 187 13.56 -19.09 -8.30
N ASN A 188 12.95 -18.16 -9.05
CA ASN A 188 11.93 -18.45 -10.05
C ASN A 188 12.34 -17.84 -11.41
N PRO A 189 13.11 -18.56 -12.25
CA PRO A 189 13.59 -18.06 -13.54
C PRO A 189 12.48 -17.56 -14.47
N ASP A 190 11.30 -18.19 -14.40
CA ASP A 190 10.17 -17.88 -15.25
C ASP A 190 9.34 -16.68 -14.73
N LEU A 191 9.64 -16.17 -13.53
CA LEU A 191 8.85 -15.12 -12.89
C LEU A 191 9.03 -13.80 -13.63
N TYR A 192 7.92 -13.28 -14.13
CA TYR A 192 7.75 -11.89 -14.51
C TYR A 192 6.57 -11.31 -13.74
N ILE A 193 6.56 -9.99 -13.52
CA ILE A 193 5.41 -9.31 -12.92
C ILE A 193 4.93 -8.28 -13.95
N PRO A 194 3.73 -8.46 -14.52
CA PRO A 194 3.20 -7.53 -15.51
C PRO A 194 2.81 -6.23 -14.82
N ASP A 195 3.13 -5.10 -15.46
CA ASP A 195 2.96 -3.75 -14.89
C ASP A 195 3.46 -3.67 -13.43
N PHE A 196 4.73 -4.01 -13.22
CA PHE A 196 5.26 -4.14 -11.85
C PHE A 196 5.31 -2.79 -11.11
N GLN A 197 4.43 -2.67 -10.11
CA GLN A 197 4.34 -1.51 -9.23
C GLN A 197 4.17 -1.97 -7.77
N MET A 198 4.57 -1.11 -6.83
CA MET A 198 4.47 -1.37 -5.40
C MET A 198 3.85 -0.17 -4.68
N LEU A 199 3.10 -0.43 -3.61
CA LEU A 199 2.73 0.55 -2.61
C LEU A 199 3.79 0.55 -1.51
N MET A 200 4.31 1.74 -1.18
CA MET A 200 5.19 1.95 -0.04
C MET A 200 4.41 2.59 1.11
N GLY A 201 4.26 1.85 2.20
CA GLY A 201 3.65 2.31 3.45
C GLY A 201 4.46 3.44 4.11
N LYS A 202 3.86 4.10 5.10
CA LYS A 202 4.53 5.13 5.93
C LYS A 202 5.72 4.56 6.72
N ASP A 203 5.67 3.28 7.05
CA ASP A 203 6.73 2.52 7.74
C ASP A 203 7.80 1.95 6.81
N GLY A 204 7.72 2.28 5.51
CA GLY A 204 8.66 1.83 4.50
C GLY A 204 8.43 0.41 3.97
N GLN A 205 7.37 -0.27 4.39
CA GLN A 205 7.03 -1.60 3.90
C GLN A 205 6.49 -1.53 2.45
N LEU A 206 6.85 -2.52 1.62
CA LEU A 206 6.48 -2.58 0.21
C LEU A 206 5.46 -3.70 -0.06
N TYR A 207 4.46 -3.38 -0.89
CA TYR A 207 3.39 -4.28 -1.30
C TYR A 207 3.24 -4.24 -2.82
N THR A 208 3.51 -5.35 -3.52
CA THR A 208 3.24 -5.45 -4.96
C THR A 208 1.74 -5.46 -5.20
N PHE A 209 1.26 -4.66 -6.15
CA PHE A 209 -0.18 -4.48 -6.37
C PHE A 209 -0.53 -4.26 -7.84
N ASP A 210 -1.80 -4.45 -8.16
CA ASP A 210 -2.44 -4.15 -9.46
C ASP A 210 -1.65 -4.68 -10.69
N PRO A 211 -1.24 -5.97 -10.73
CA PRO A 211 -0.55 -6.52 -11.88
C PRO A 211 -1.46 -6.53 -13.13
N GLY A 212 -1.17 -5.64 -14.08
CA GLY A 212 -1.98 -5.46 -15.28
C GLY A 212 -1.68 -6.48 -16.38
N SER A 213 -2.48 -7.56 -16.49
CA SER A 213 -2.26 -8.60 -17.49
C SER A 213 -3.52 -9.10 -18.21
N VAL A 214 -3.37 -9.38 -19.51
CA VAL A 214 -4.36 -10.10 -20.34
C VAL A 214 -4.18 -11.62 -20.30
N SER A 215 -3.05 -12.08 -19.77
CA SER A 215 -2.68 -13.49 -19.61
C SER A 215 -2.63 -13.92 -18.14
N PRO A 216 -2.93 -15.19 -17.84
CA PRO A 216 -2.79 -15.74 -16.50
C PRO A 216 -1.30 -15.80 -16.07
N PRO A 217 -1.02 -16.05 -14.79
CA PRO A 217 0.34 -16.14 -14.28
C PRO A 217 1.22 -17.11 -15.04
N MET A 218 2.45 -16.70 -15.32
CA MET A 218 3.48 -17.54 -15.94
C MET A 218 3.13 -18.06 -17.34
N ASP A 219 2.14 -17.48 -18.01
CA ASP A 219 1.84 -17.83 -19.41
C ASP A 219 3.01 -17.40 -20.30
N ARG A 220 3.52 -18.32 -21.11
CA ARG A 220 4.63 -18.13 -22.07
C ARG A 220 5.81 -17.33 -21.46
N PRO A 221 6.45 -17.84 -20.40
CA PRO A 221 7.47 -17.07 -19.67
C PRO A 221 8.69 -16.78 -20.55
N ASP A 222 9.00 -17.66 -21.51
CA ASP A 222 10.10 -17.53 -22.45
C ASP A 222 9.83 -16.54 -23.59
N SER A 223 8.66 -15.90 -23.63
CA SER A 223 8.38 -14.92 -24.68
C SER A 223 9.34 -13.73 -24.54
N PRO A 224 9.85 -13.16 -25.67
CA PRO A 224 10.76 -12.02 -25.61
C PRO A 224 10.20 -10.84 -24.80
N ALA A 225 8.88 -10.62 -24.84
CA ALA A 225 8.22 -9.58 -24.06
C ALA A 225 8.33 -9.82 -22.55
N HIS A 226 8.07 -11.05 -22.08
CA HIS A 226 8.13 -11.40 -20.66
C HIS A 226 9.57 -11.42 -20.13
N GLN A 227 10.52 -11.91 -20.94
CA GLN A 227 11.95 -11.86 -20.59
C GLN A 227 12.43 -10.41 -20.45
N ASN A 228 12.06 -9.52 -21.37
CA ASN A 228 12.37 -8.09 -21.26
C ASN A 228 11.74 -7.43 -20.01
N MET A 229 10.50 -7.79 -19.66
CA MET A 229 9.84 -7.32 -18.44
C MET A 229 10.58 -7.79 -17.18
N ARG A 230 10.98 -9.07 -17.16
CA ARG A 230 11.75 -9.66 -16.05
C ARG A 230 13.10 -8.97 -15.88
N GLU A 231 13.87 -8.81 -16.95
CA GLU A 231 15.18 -8.13 -16.91
C GLU A 231 15.05 -6.69 -16.42
N SER A 232 14.05 -5.95 -16.92
CA SER A 232 13.77 -4.58 -16.50
C SER A 232 13.41 -4.51 -15.02
N SER A 233 12.59 -5.46 -14.54
CA SER A 233 12.20 -5.57 -13.14
C SER A 233 13.40 -5.80 -12.23
N ILE A 234 14.27 -6.76 -12.57
CA ILE A 234 15.48 -7.08 -11.80
C ILE A 234 16.44 -5.89 -11.78
N LYS A 235 16.67 -5.25 -12.94
CA LYS A 235 17.51 -4.05 -13.03
C LYS A 235 16.95 -2.92 -12.16
N GLY A 236 15.65 -2.70 -12.22
CA GLY A 236 14.95 -1.70 -11.41
C GLY A 236 15.07 -1.97 -9.91
N LEU A 237 14.87 -3.21 -9.47
CA LEU A 237 15.01 -3.63 -8.08
C LEU A 237 16.45 -3.50 -7.58
N ARG A 238 17.46 -3.83 -8.40
CA ARG A 238 18.88 -3.64 -8.04
C ARG A 238 19.21 -2.17 -7.80
N GLY A 239 18.71 -1.27 -8.66
CA GLY A 239 18.89 0.18 -8.47
C GLY A 239 18.19 0.71 -7.20
N LEU A 240 17.01 0.18 -6.87
CA LEU A 240 16.34 0.50 -5.60
C LEU A 240 17.12 -0.03 -4.40
N ASN A 241 17.63 -1.26 -4.47
CA ASN A 241 18.44 -1.88 -3.42
C ASN A 241 19.69 -1.05 -3.13
N GLU A 242 20.41 -0.60 -4.17
CA GLU A 242 21.60 0.24 -4.03
C GLU A 242 21.26 1.57 -3.35
N LYS A 243 20.24 2.30 -3.83
CA LYS A 243 19.80 3.56 -3.24
C LYS A 243 19.44 3.42 -1.76
N VAL A 244 18.63 2.40 -1.43
CA VAL A 244 18.19 2.14 -0.05
C VAL A 244 19.37 1.77 0.84
N THR A 245 20.29 0.94 0.33
CA THR A 245 21.50 0.54 1.06
C THR A 245 22.37 1.75 1.39
N ILE A 246 22.62 2.64 0.41
CA ILE A 246 23.40 3.87 0.61
C ILE A 246 22.74 4.76 1.67
N PHE A 247 21.44 5.02 1.53
CA PHE A 247 20.71 5.85 2.50
C PHE A 247 20.77 5.28 3.92
N LEU A 248 20.50 3.98 4.10
CA LEU A 248 20.54 3.34 5.41
C LEU A 248 21.94 3.32 6.00
N LYS A 249 22.98 3.17 5.16
CA LYS A 249 24.37 3.26 5.59
C LYS A 249 24.68 4.65 6.11
N GLU A 250 24.37 5.69 5.34
CA GLU A 250 24.56 7.09 5.75
C GLU A 250 23.78 7.41 7.03
N PHE A 251 22.54 6.93 7.14
CA PHE A 251 21.71 7.15 8.33
C PHE A 251 22.26 6.43 9.57
N ASN A 252 22.78 5.21 9.45
CA ASN A 252 23.20 4.45 10.62
C ASN A 252 24.66 4.70 11.04
N GLU A 253 25.55 4.99 10.08
CA GLU A 253 27.00 5.04 10.32
C GLU A 253 27.55 6.44 10.61
N LYS A 254 26.76 7.52 10.43
CA LYS A 254 27.19 8.85 10.88
C LYS A 254 27.40 8.83 12.42
N ASN A 255 28.37 9.61 12.91
CA ASN A 255 28.76 9.59 14.34
C ASN A 255 28.38 10.86 15.10
N ARG A 256 27.71 11.84 14.48
CA ARG A 256 27.25 13.04 15.18
C ARG A 256 25.94 12.78 15.93
N THR A 257 25.37 13.84 16.50
CA THR A 257 24.12 13.78 17.25
C THR A 257 22.98 13.34 16.33
N HIS A 258 22.28 12.29 16.75
CA HIS A 258 20.99 11.88 16.20
C HIS A 258 19.89 12.61 16.98
N ALA A 259 18.83 13.05 16.31
CA ALA A 259 17.68 13.63 16.97
C ALA A 259 16.38 12.87 16.66
N ILE A 260 15.51 12.76 17.66
CA ILE A 260 14.11 12.43 17.45
C ILE A 260 13.32 13.74 17.49
N PHE A 261 12.66 14.03 16.38
CA PHE A 261 11.72 15.13 16.25
C PHE A 261 10.33 14.54 16.45
N VAL A 262 9.64 14.91 17.52
CA VAL A 262 8.32 14.37 17.85
C VAL A 262 7.27 15.46 17.72
N ASP A 263 6.18 15.13 17.05
CA ASP A 263 5.04 16.03 16.90
C ASP A 263 4.38 16.35 18.25
N GLU A 264 4.07 17.62 18.48
CA GLU A 264 3.51 18.12 19.75
C GLU A 264 2.13 17.51 20.05
N ALA A 265 1.29 17.29 19.04
CA ALA A 265 -0.02 16.66 19.23
C ALA A 265 0.13 15.21 19.70
N SER A 266 1.14 14.49 19.20
CA SER A 266 1.50 13.15 19.64
C SER A 266 1.92 13.11 21.12
N LEU A 267 2.69 14.11 21.59
CA LEU A 267 3.05 14.24 23.00
C LEU A 267 1.85 14.58 23.90
N LYS A 268 0.90 15.38 23.42
CA LYS A 268 -0.32 15.71 24.16
C LYS A 268 -1.24 14.49 24.31
N LYS A 269 -1.26 13.62 23.29
CA LYS A 269 -2.09 12.41 23.28
C LYS A 269 -1.56 11.29 24.18
N ASP A 270 -0.24 11.11 24.27
CA ASP A 270 0.40 10.16 25.19
C ASP A 270 1.31 10.90 26.19
N PRO A 271 0.81 11.21 27.41
CA PRO A 271 1.57 11.90 28.44
C PRO A 271 2.87 11.19 28.85
N THR A 272 2.96 9.86 28.66
CA THR A 272 4.14 9.07 29.03
C THR A 272 5.22 9.06 27.95
N LEU A 273 4.88 9.43 26.71
CA LEU A 273 5.79 9.40 25.57
C LEU A 273 7.02 10.29 25.80
N ARG A 274 6.82 11.48 26.36
CA ARG A 274 7.91 12.41 26.67
C ARG A 274 8.94 11.78 27.60
N GLU A 275 8.48 11.18 28.69
CA GLU A 275 9.36 10.55 29.68
C GLU A 275 10.12 9.37 29.09
N ARG A 276 9.45 8.55 28.26
CA ARG A 276 10.06 7.41 27.56
C ARG A 276 11.14 7.86 26.57
N LEU A 277 10.88 8.91 25.78
CA LEU A 277 11.84 9.50 24.85
C LEU A 277 13.07 10.04 25.57
N ILE A 278 12.88 10.81 26.65
CA ILE A 278 13.97 11.36 27.46
C ILE A 278 14.75 10.23 28.15
N SER A 279 14.07 9.20 28.67
CA SER A 279 14.72 8.03 29.27
C SER A 279 15.60 7.28 28.29
N LYS A 280 15.15 7.14 27.03
CA LYS A 280 15.97 6.60 25.94
C LYS A 280 17.17 7.49 25.64
N ALA A 281 16.96 8.80 25.53
CA ALA A 281 18.02 9.75 25.23
C ALA A 281 19.09 9.82 26.32
N LYS A 282 18.73 9.72 27.60
CA LYS A 282 19.69 9.60 28.71
C LYS A 282 20.57 8.34 28.64
N LYS A 283 20.08 7.26 28.01
CA LYS A 283 20.85 6.01 27.78
C LYS A 283 21.70 6.07 26.51
N GLN A 284 21.53 7.07 25.65
CA GLN A 284 22.23 7.21 24.38
C GLN A 284 23.02 8.52 24.35
N GLN A 285 24.35 8.42 24.38
CA GLN A 285 25.24 9.59 24.53
C GLN A 285 25.10 10.65 23.43
N ASN A 286 24.53 10.32 22.28
CA ASN A 286 24.40 11.20 21.11
C ASN A 286 22.95 11.36 20.63
N LEU A 287 21.94 11.25 21.51
CA LEU A 287 20.53 11.42 21.15
C LEU A 287 19.92 12.70 21.74
N ALA A 288 19.39 13.58 20.88
CA ALA A 288 18.58 14.72 21.25
C ALA A 288 17.09 14.45 21.02
N ILE A 289 16.22 15.09 21.80
CA ILE A 289 14.76 15.03 21.63
C ILE A 289 14.23 16.44 21.41
N VAL A 290 13.50 16.63 20.32
CA VAL A 290 12.95 17.91 19.88
C VAL A 290 11.46 17.76 19.65
N SER A 291 10.65 18.68 20.19
CA SER A 291 9.23 18.80 19.87
C SER A 291 9.05 19.76 18.71
N TYR A 292 8.17 19.47 17.76
CA TYR A 292 7.78 20.42 16.70
C TYR A 292 6.25 20.49 16.56
N ASN A 293 5.77 21.55 15.92
CA ASN A 293 4.36 21.73 15.59
C ASN A 293 4.25 22.38 14.19
N PHE A 294 3.57 21.72 13.25
CA PHE A 294 3.32 22.27 11.90
C PHE A 294 1.97 22.98 11.76
N GLU A 295 1.04 22.76 12.69
CA GLU A 295 -0.26 23.44 12.65
C GLU A 295 -0.12 24.92 13.02
N ASP A 296 0.91 25.26 13.80
CA ASP A 296 1.27 26.63 14.15
C ASP A 296 2.62 27.02 13.52
N ALA A 297 2.56 27.61 12.32
CA ALA A 297 3.73 28.03 11.54
C ALA A 297 4.62 29.09 12.22
N LEU A 298 4.20 29.63 13.38
CA LEU A 298 4.97 30.60 14.16
C LEU A 298 5.67 29.96 15.37
N THR A 299 5.44 28.68 15.64
CA THR A 299 6.03 28.00 16.79
C THR A 299 7.34 27.32 16.40
N ASP A 300 8.45 27.84 16.92
CA ASP A 300 9.77 27.24 16.76
C ASP A 300 9.86 25.86 17.45
N PRO A 301 10.67 24.93 16.92
CA PRO A 301 10.93 23.65 17.56
C PRO A 301 11.52 23.83 18.97
N THR A 302 11.02 23.04 19.92
CA THR A 302 11.47 23.09 21.32
C THR A 302 12.35 21.90 21.65
N ILE A 303 13.58 22.15 22.12
CA ILE A 303 14.48 21.09 22.61
C ILE A 303 13.96 20.58 23.96
N LEU A 304 13.53 19.32 24.00
CA LEU A 304 13.06 18.65 25.22
C LEU A 304 14.20 18.00 26.00
N TYR A 305 15.25 17.57 25.28
CA TYR A 305 16.48 17.01 25.85
C TYR A 305 17.63 17.11 24.84
N GLN A 306 18.83 17.39 25.34
CA GLN A 306 20.07 17.34 24.56
C GLN A 306 21.20 16.75 25.40
N PRO A 307 22.19 16.08 24.79
CA PRO A 307 23.37 15.59 25.50
C PRO A 307 24.27 16.75 25.97
N ASP A 308 25.15 16.50 26.95
CA ASP A 308 25.97 17.54 27.61
C ASP A 308 27.00 18.24 26.70
N ASN A 309 27.31 17.66 25.52
CA ASN A 309 28.17 18.25 24.50
C ASN A 309 27.67 17.86 23.09
N PRO A 310 26.58 18.48 22.59
CA PRO A 310 25.97 18.05 21.35
C PRO A 310 26.85 18.43 20.16
N GLN A 311 27.22 17.44 19.35
CA GLN A 311 27.63 17.70 17.97
C GLN A 311 26.43 18.21 17.16
N PRO A 312 26.64 18.87 16.00
CA PRO A 312 25.54 19.23 15.11
C PRO A 312 24.68 18.01 14.76
N ILE A 313 23.36 18.21 14.75
CA ILE A 313 22.38 17.17 14.40
C ILE A 313 22.47 16.92 12.91
N ASP A 314 22.89 15.71 12.51
CA ASP A 314 23.04 15.33 11.11
C ASP A 314 22.00 14.30 10.64
N ARG A 315 21.23 13.76 11.59
CA ARG A 315 20.23 12.73 11.36
C ARG A 315 19.02 12.95 12.22
N ILE A 316 17.86 12.82 11.61
CA ILE A 316 16.58 13.05 12.29
C ILE A 316 15.63 11.88 12.04
N GLU A 317 15.14 11.27 13.12
CA GLU A 317 13.92 10.45 13.11
C GLU A 317 12.72 11.34 13.43
N VAL A 318 11.82 11.52 12.47
CA VAL A 318 10.61 12.31 12.61
C VAL A 318 9.46 11.41 13.02
N MET A 319 8.93 11.63 14.22
CA MET A 319 7.92 10.81 14.87
C MET A 319 6.55 11.48 14.83
N THR A 320 5.60 10.81 14.20
CA THR A 320 4.20 11.24 14.10
C THR A 320 3.26 10.09 14.40
N ASP A 321 2.11 10.40 14.99
CA ASP A 321 1.03 9.44 15.21
C ASP A 321 0.24 9.13 13.92
N LYS A 322 -0.61 8.10 13.96
CA LYS A 322 -1.54 7.75 12.87
C LYS A 322 -2.54 8.88 12.65
N GLY A 323 -2.78 9.23 11.38
CA GLY A 323 -3.68 10.32 10.98
C GLY A 323 -3.03 11.70 10.95
N ILE A 324 -1.78 11.84 11.40
CA ILE A 324 -1.01 13.09 11.29
C ILE A 324 -0.11 13.03 10.05
N ARG A 325 -0.16 14.08 9.22
CA ARG A 325 0.73 14.24 8.05
C ARG A 325 2.17 14.28 8.54
N SER A 326 2.99 13.35 8.05
CA SER A 326 4.43 13.40 8.30
C SER A 326 5.09 14.52 7.49
N PRO A 327 6.10 15.19 8.06
CA PRO A 327 6.90 16.19 7.37
C PRO A 327 7.55 15.61 6.11
N ASP A 328 7.52 16.39 5.04
CA ASP A 328 8.30 16.16 3.83
C ASP A 328 9.64 16.91 3.88
N GLN A 329 10.38 16.87 2.79
CA GLN A 329 11.71 17.48 2.72
C GLN A 329 11.68 19.00 2.86
N LEU A 330 10.64 19.66 2.37
CA LEU A 330 10.50 21.12 2.46
C LEU A 330 10.16 21.52 3.90
N ASP A 331 9.26 20.78 4.53
CA ASP A 331 8.91 20.95 5.94
C ASP A 331 10.16 20.84 6.84
N MET A 332 10.96 19.80 6.65
CA MET A 332 12.19 19.58 7.40
C MET A 332 13.25 20.65 7.15
N PHE A 333 13.31 21.18 5.93
CA PHE A 333 14.20 22.29 5.62
C PHE A 333 13.85 23.54 6.45
N PHE A 334 12.56 23.89 6.57
CA PHE A 334 12.13 25.03 7.39
C PHE A 334 12.36 24.80 8.89
N LEU A 335 12.06 23.60 9.41
CA LEU A 335 12.37 23.27 10.80
C LEU A 335 13.88 23.38 11.07
N ALA A 336 14.72 22.85 10.18
CA ALA A 336 16.16 22.91 10.35
C ALA A 336 16.70 24.35 10.30
N GLN A 337 16.13 25.24 9.49
CA GLN A 337 16.54 26.66 9.46
C GLN A 337 16.34 27.37 10.80
N SER A 338 15.26 27.06 11.51
CA SER A 338 15.00 27.61 12.85
C SER A 338 15.93 27.06 13.94
N MET A 339 16.71 26.02 13.64
CA MET A 339 17.58 25.34 14.60
C MET A 339 19.05 25.36 14.15
N PRO A 340 19.86 26.33 14.61
CA PRO A 340 21.30 26.41 14.26
C PRO A 340 22.12 25.17 14.62
N SER A 341 21.62 24.33 15.54
CA SER A 341 22.23 23.05 15.91
C SER A 341 22.06 21.95 14.86
N VAL A 342 21.22 22.14 13.84
CA VAL A 342 21.01 21.16 12.76
C VAL A 342 21.99 21.44 11.61
N SER A 343 22.71 20.40 11.20
CA SER A 343 23.73 20.46 10.14
C SER A 343 23.10 20.65 8.77
N GLY A 344 23.71 21.45 7.89
CA GLY A 344 23.20 21.69 6.52
C GLY A 344 23.09 20.43 5.62
N ASP A 345 23.82 19.36 5.95
CA ASP A 345 23.80 18.07 5.28
C ASP A 345 22.94 17.01 6.01
N MET A 346 21.97 17.46 6.81
CA MET A 346 21.11 16.57 7.57
C MET A 346 20.30 15.64 6.65
N ILE A 347 20.13 14.40 7.11
CA ILE A 347 19.22 13.44 6.49
C ILE A 347 18.14 13.08 7.50
N PHE A 348 16.95 12.75 7.01
CA PHE A 348 15.85 12.40 7.90
C PHE A 348 15.02 11.24 7.34
N ARG A 349 14.35 10.57 8.27
CA ARG A 349 13.33 9.57 7.98
C ARG A 349 12.15 9.69 8.94
N ASN A 350 10.99 9.27 8.47
CA ASN A 350 9.76 9.22 9.23
C ASN A 350 9.67 7.89 9.99
N ARG A 351 9.06 7.96 11.17
CA ARG A 351 8.79 6.83 12.05
C ARG A 351 7.44 7.02 12.73
N SER A 352 6.70 5.94 12.93
CA SER A 352 5.46 5.96 13.72
C SER A 352 5.79 6.04 15.22
N VAL A 353 4.96 6.75 15.99
CA VAL A 353 5.00 6.68 17.46
C VAL A 353 4.80 5.24 17.95
N GLU A 354 3.94 4.46 17.29
CA GLU A 354 3.66 3.08 17.64
C GLU A 354 4.90 2.16 17.49
N SER A 355 5.80 2.47 16.54
CA SER A 355 7.01 1.66 16.31
C SER A 355 8.18 2.05 17.21
N PHE A 356 7.96 2.98 18.15
CA PHE A 356 8.97 3.44 19.10
C PHE A 356 9.40 2.33 20.07
N SER A 357 10.70 2.03 20.08
CA SER A 357 11.33 1.18 21.09
C SER A 357 12.15 2.02 22.07
N ASN A 358 12.06 1.70 23.36
CA ASN A 358 12.94 2.26 24.39
C ASN A 358 14.41 1.81 24.21
N TYR A 359 14.66 0.79 23.40
CA TYR A 359 15.98 0.23 23.16
C TYR A 359 16.58 0.71 21.83
N ARG A 360 17.92 0.76 21.80
CA ARG A 360 18.66 1.00 20.55
C ARG A 360 18.52 -0.21 19.61
N THR A 361 18.69 -1.40 20.17
CA THR A 361 18.57 -2.68 19.47
C THR A 361 17.79 -3.65 20.34
N ASN A 362 16.84 -4.36 19.76
CA ASN A 362 16.13 -5.48 20.34
C ASN A 362 16.73 -6.77 19.74
N ILE A 363 17.13 -7.70 20.60
CA ILE A 363 17.55 -9.03 20.15
C ILE A 363 16.40 -9.99 20.45
N ILE A 364 15.87 -10.64 19.41
CA ILE A 364 14.76 -11.58 19.49
C ILE A 364 15.34 -12.96 19.24
N VAL A 365 15.39 -13.79 20.27
CA VAL A 365 15.91 -15.16 20.14
C VAL A 365 14.78 -16.05 19.63
N GLN A 366 14.89 -16.56 18.40
CA GLN A 366 13.93 -17.53 17.86
C GLN A 366 14.28 -18.93 18.38
N HIS A 367 13.58 -19.37 19.42
CA HIS A 367 13.81 -20.69 19.98
C HIS A 367 13.04 -21.78 19.21
N GLY A 368 13.62 -22.29 18.14
CA GLY A 368 13.10 -23.41 17.33
C GLY A 368 12.63 -23.00 15.93
N ASN A 369 12.35 -24.00 15.09
CA ASN A 369 12.04 -23.82 13.65
C ASN A 369 10.59 -24.18 13.29
N SER A 370 9.69 -24.22 14.27
CA SER A 370 8.26 -24.40 13.96
C SER A 370 7.69 -23.13 13.32
N ASP A 371 6.69 -23.28 12.46
CA ASP A 371 6.00 -22.14 11.83
C ASP A 371 5.46 -21.16 12.89
N THR A 372 5.04 -21.67 14.04
CA THR A 372 4.60 -20.86 15.18
C THR A 372 5.74 -20.04 15.79
N ALA A 373 6.92 -20.63 15.96
CA ALA A 373 8.09 -19.92 16.51
C ALA A 373 8.61 -18.86 15.53
N ILE A 374 8.68 -19.19 14.25
CA ILE A 374 9.07 -18.28 13.17
C ILE A 374 8.11 -17.09 13.12
N LYS A 375 6.79 -17.36 13.10
CA LYS A 375 5.76 -16.32 13.09
C LYS A 375 5.82 -15.44 14.34
N ALA A 376 5.98 -16.02 15.53
CA ALA A 376 6.07 -15.25 16.77
C ALA A 376 7.32 -14.34 16.81
N ALA A 377 8.48 -14.83 16.36
CA ALA A 377 9.69 -14.03 16.28
C ALA A 377 9.54 -12.88 15.28
N GLN A 378 8.93 -13.16 14.12
CA GLN A 378 8.60 -12.15 13.11
C GLN A 378 7.60 -11.12 13.64
N ASP A 379 6.54 -11.53 14.33
CA ASP A 379 5.54 -10.64 14.93
C ASP A 379 6.17 -9.72 15.98
N LEU A 380 7.12 -10.22 16.79
CA LEU A 380 7.87 -9.39 17.73
C LEU A 380 8.81 -8.41 17.01
N ALA A 381 9.54 -8.87 15.99
CA ALA A 381 10.42 -8.01 15.20
C ALA A 381 9.60 -6.92 14.50
N ASN A 382 8.38 -7.28 14.09
CA ASN A 382 7.47 -6.39 13.40
C ASN A 382 6.99 -5.20 14.26
N LYS A 383 7.05 -5.30 15.58
CA LYS A 383 6.75 -4.17 16.47
C LYS A 383 7.80 -3.06 16.39
N HIS A 384 9.06 -3.41 16.14
CA HIS A 384 10.19 -2.48 16.16
C HIS A 384 11.19 -2.80 15.04
N PRO A 385 10.79 -2.69 13.77
CA PRO A 385 11.54 -3.24 12.64
C PRO A 385 12.91 -2.62 12.44
N ASP A 386 13.06 -1.32 12.71
CA ASP A 386 14.34 -0.62 12.54
C ASP A 386 15.37 -0.96 13.62
N ASN A 387 14.93 -1.57 14.72
CA ASN A 387 15.76 -1.81 15.90
C ASN A 387 15.85 -3.30 16.24
N SER A 388 15.13 -4.20 15.55
CA SER A 388 15.05 -5.61 15.96
C SER A 388 15.91 -6.52 15.10
N ILE A 389 16.61 -7.45 15.75
CA ILE A 389 17.41 -8.50 15.13
C ILE A 389 16.90 -9.83 15.66
N ILE A 390 16.48 -10.72 14.77
CA ILE A 390 16.16 -12.10 15.13
C ILE A 390 17.46 -12.91 15.08
N VAL A 391 17.74 -13.67 16.14
CA VAL A 391 18.92 -14.54 16.30
C VAL A 391 18.55 -15.97 16.64
#